data_AF-A0A261SNM2-F1
#
_entry.id   AF-A0A261SNM2-F1
#
_cell.length_a   1.000
_cell.length_b   1.000
_cell.length_c   1.000
_cell.angle_alpha   90.00
_cell.angle_beta   90.00
_cell.angle_gamma   90.00
#
_symmetry.space_group_name_H-M   'P 1'
#
loop_
_entity.id
_entity.type
_entity.pdbx_description
1 polymer ?
#
loop_
_entity_poly.entity_id
_entity_poly.type
_entity_poly.pdbx_seq_one_letter_code
_entity_poly.pdbx_strand_id
1 'polypeptide(L)'
;MLAHMLRWAFFSVLMAMTPLIAATLRLNSIPDPPDWGTAVGQGQLLLVTTTLCGAALGEIIGSGQRHATLKTATAGTTLLVVVLATMYFGELAIAAARHDALDAHIVKRLSLLIFSCGLASAGGCMLLSKEKND
;
A
#
# COMPACT_ATOMS: atom_id res chain seq x y z
N MET A 1 -14.91 7.36 -17.21
CA MET A 1 -14.54 6.82 -15.89
C MET A 1 -13.39 5.81 -15.94
N LEU A 2 -13.57 4.69 -16.64
CA LEU A 2 -12.66 3.52 -16.71
C LEU A 2 -11.19 3.84 -17.06
N ALA A 3 -10.93 4.65 -18.08
CA ALA A 3 -9.57 4.89 -18.59
C ALA A 3 -8.60 5.53 -17.56
N HIS A 4 -9.11 6.42 -16.71
CA HIS A 4 -8.28 7.04 -15.66
C HIS A 4 -8.01 6.06 -14.52
N MET A 5 -8.99 5.22 -14.17
CA MET A 5 -8.84 4.21 -13.14
C MET A 5 -7.89 3.10 -13.59
N LEU A 6 -7.97 2.73 -14.88
CA LEU A 6 -6.99 1.87 -15.54
C LEU A 6 -5.61 2.51 -15.54
N ARG A 7 -5.47 3.78 -15.94
CA ARG A 7 -4.18 4.48 -15.90
C ARG A 7 -3.59 4.52 -14.49
N TRP A 8 -4.38 4.82 -13.48
CA TRP A 8 -3.92 4.79 -12.09
C TRP A 8 -3.54 3.38 -11.64
N ALA A 9 -4.35 2.37 -11.97
CA ALA A 9 -4.01 0.98 -11.66
C ALA A 9 -2.69 0.56 -12.35
N PHE A 10 -2.54 0.83 -13.64
CA PHE A 10 -1.34 0.47 -14.39
C PHE A 10 -0.11 1.27 -13.94
N PHE A 11 -0.20 2.57 -13.72
CA PHE A 11 0.99 3.36 -13.40
C PHE A 11 1.30 3.44 -11.91
N SER A 12 0.30 3.52 -11.04
CA SER A 12 0.51 3.63 -9.59
C SER A 12 0.59 2.27 -8.92
N VAL A 13 -0.29 1.31 -9.25
CA VAL A 13 -0.24 -0.02 -8.62
C VAL A 13 0.95 -0.82 -9.14
N LEU A 14 1.21 -0.87 -10.45
CA LEU A 14 2.40 -1.60 -10.94
C LEU A 14 3.70 -1.00 -10.43
N MET A 15 3.83 0.34 -10.40
CA MET A 15 5.02 0.97 -9.83
C MET A 15 5.15 0.67 -8.33
N ALA A 16 4.05 0.68 -7.58
CA ALA A 16 4.05 0.30 -6.17
C ALA A 16 4.42 -1.19 -5.97
N MET A 17 4.14 -2.07 -6.94
CA MET A 17 4.52 -3.48 -6.91
C MET A 17 5.99 -3.73 -7.29
N THR A 18 6.70 -2.75 -7.86
CA THR A 18 8.13 -2.87 -8.21
C THR A 18 9.01 -3.46 -7.10
N PRO A 19 8.97 -2.99 -5.83
CA PRO A 19 9.74 -3.61 -4.74
C PRO A 19 9.40 -5.08 -4.51
N LEU A 20 8.14 -5.48 -4.71
CA LEU A 20 7.71 -6.87 -4.59
C LEU A 20 8.32 -7.72 -5.72
N ILE A 21 8.29 -7.21 -6.96
CA ILE A 21 8.91 -7.87 -8.12
C ILE A 21 10.42 -8.00 -7.89
N ALA A 22 11.09 -6.93 -7.46
CA ALA A 22 12.53 -6.95 -7.18
C ALA A 22 12.91 -7.98 -6.09
N ALA A 23 12.07 -8.12 -5.06
CA ALA A 23 12.28 -9.13 -4.03
C ALA A 23 12.14 -10.57 -4.58
N THR A 24 11.17 -10.81 -5.44
CA THR A 24 10.95 -12.13 -6.04
C THR A 24 12.08 -12.53 -6.99
N LEU A 25 12.60 -11.56 -7.75
CA LEU A 25 13.78 -11.75 -8.59
C LEU A 25 15.03 -12.07 -7.75
N ARG A 26 15.20 -11.39 -6.60
CA ARG A 26 16.27 -11.70 -5.64
C ARG A 26 16.14 -13.11 -5.06
N LEU A 27 14.94 -13.52 -4.69
CA LEU A 27 14.68 -14.85 -4.12
C LEU A 27 14.98 -15.97 -5.12
N ASN A 28 14.57 -15.81 -6.38
CA ASN A 28 14.86 -16.77 -7.45
C ASN A 28 16.36 -16.87 -7.82
N SER A 29 17.19 -15.93 -7.36
CA SER A 29 18.64 -15.96 -7.57
C SER A 29 19.38 -16.74 -6.47
N ILE A 30 18.66 -17.26 -5.46
CA ILE A 30 19.21 -18.03 -4.34
C ILE A 30 18.93 -19.52 -4.59
N PRO A 31 19.91 -20.42 -4.42
CA PRO A 31 19.75 -21.86 -4.71
C PRO A 31 18.67 -22.59 -3.89
N ASP A 32 18.25 -22.01 -2.75
CA ASP A 32 17.09 -22.45 -1.96
C ASP A 32 16.19 -21.24 -1.65
N PRO A 33 15.25 -20.88 -2.55
CA PRO A 33 14.42 -19.70 -2.37
C PRO A 33 13.46 -19.92 -1.19
N PRO A 34 13.47 -19.07 -0.15
CA PRO A 34 12.46 -19.15 0.88
C PRO A 34 11.08 -18.83 0.30
N ASP A 35 10.04 -19.42 0.89
CA ASP A 35 8.66 -19.32 0.41
C ASP A 35 8.22 -17.86 0.18
N TRP A 36 7.32 -17.61 -0.77
CA TRP A 36 6.75 -16.29 -1.06
C TRP A 36 6.18 -15.60 0.19
N GLY A 37 5.75 -16.39 1.18
CA GLY A 37 5.36 -15.90 2.50
C GLY A 37 6.45 -15.09 3.22
N THR A 38 7.72 -15.36 2.96
CA THR A 38 8.85 -14.62 3.56
C THR A 38 9.03 -13.23 2.96
N ALA A 39 8.83 -13.05 1.63
CA ALA A 39 8.86 -11.73 1.00
C ALA A 39 7.75 -10.81 1.54
N VAL A 40 6.55 -11.36 1.70
CA VAL A 40 5.41 -10.67 2.31
C VAL A 40 5.64 -10.42 3.80
N GLY A 41 6.29 -11.37 4.49
CA GLY A 41 6.68 -11.28 5.90
C GLY A 41 7.77 -10.24 6.20
N GLN A 42 8.46 -9.71 5.19
CA GLN A 42 9.47 -8.65 5.37
C GLN A 42 8.86 -7.23 5.34
N GLY A 43 7.53 -7.10 5.35
CA GLY A 43 6.87 -5.79 5.37
C GLY A 43 6.85 -5.07 4.02
N GLN A 44 7.28 -5.71 2.93
CA GLN A 44 7.25 -5.12 1.59
C GLN A 44 5.83 -4.73 1.17
N LEU A 45 4.82 -5.51 1.59
CA LEU A 45 3.41 -5.20 1.34
C LEU A 45 2.98 -3.86 1.97
N LEU A 46 3.57 -3.49 3.11
CA LEU A 46 3.30 -2.22 3.78
C LEU A 46 3.86 -1.04 2.98
N LEU A 47 5.05 -1.20 2.38
CA LEU A 47 5.62 -0.22 1.46
C LEU A 47 4.78 -0.05 0.19
N VAL A 48 4.26 -1.15 -0.37
CA VAL A 48 3.30 -1.07 -1.48
C VAL A 48 2.04 -0.31 -1.03
N THR A 49 1.56 -0.57 0.17
CA THR A 49 0.37 0.11 0.72
C THR A 49 0.60 1.61 0.88
N THR A 50 1.73 2.03 1.45
CA THR A 50 2.02 3.46 1.69
C THR A 50 2.18 4.23 0.39
N THR A 51 2.87 3.64 -0.60
CA THR A 51 3.03 4.26 -1.93
C THR A 51 1.69 4.39 -2.67
N LEU A 52 0.87 3.35 -2.64
CA LEU A 52 -0.47 3.35 -3.23
C LEU A 52 -1.38 4.41 -2.59
N CYS A 53 -1.46 4.41 -1.26
CA CYS A 53 -2.27 5.34 -0.49
C CYS A 53 -1.77 6.78 -0.65
N GLY A 54 -0.45 6.99 -0.68
CA GLY A 54 0.17 8.29 -0.93
C GLY A 54 -0.19 8.85 -2.31
N ALA A 55 -0.18 8.01 -3.35
CA ALA A 55 -0.60 8.42 -4.69
C ALA A 55 -2.09 8.82 -4.71
N ALA A 56 -2.96 8.03 -4.07
CA ALA A 56 -4.39 8.35 -3.99
C ALA A 56 -4.69 9.62 -3.16
N LEU A 57 -3.92 9.87 -2.10
CA LEU A 57 -3.98 11.12 -1.34
C LEU A 57 -3.58 12.33 -2.18
N GLY A 58 -2.51 12.21 -2.98
CA GLY A 58 -2.10 13.28 -3.89
C GLY A 58 -3.19 13.65 -4.91
N GLU A 59 -3.96 12.67 -5.38
CA GLU A 59 -5.07 12.88 -6.32
C GLU A 59 -6.30 13.51 -5.65
N ILE A 60 -6.60 13.17 -4.39
CA ILE A 60 -7.76 13.74 -3.69
C ILE A 60 -7.48 15.16 -3.17
N ILE A 61 -6.24 15.43 -2.74
CA ILE A 61 -5.77 16.74 -2.28
C ILE A 61 -5.61 17.65 -3.50
N GLY A 62 -6.56 18.57 -3.71
CA GLY A 62 -6.64 19.39 -4.92
C GLY A 62 -7.79 19.00 -5.86
N SER A 63 -8.57 18.00 -5.48
CA SER A 63 -9.86 17.73 -6.10
C SER A 63 -10.91 18.79 -5.70
N GLY A 64 -11.95 19.03 -6.52
CA GLY A 64 -12.93 20.11 -6.31
C GLY A 64 -13.79 19.95 -5.04
N GLN A 65 -14.57 20.98 -4.69
CA GLN A 65 -15.35 21.04 -3.43
C GLN A 65 -16.57 20.10 -3.35
N ARG A 66 -16.95 19.47 -4.46
CA ARG A 66 -18.06 18.50 -4.49
C ARG A 66 -17.75 17.32 -3.55
N HIS A 67 -18.67 17.01 -2.64
CA HIS A 67 -18.53 16.01 -1.57
C HIS A 67 -17.32 16.21 -0.64
N ALA A 68 -16.98 17.46 -0.30
CA ALA A 68 -15.84 17.80 0.57
C ALA A 68 -15.77 16.96 1.86
N THR A 69 -16.89 16.75 2.56
CA THR A 69 -16.93 15.95 3.79
C THR A 69 -16.52 14.49 3.55
N LEU A 70 -17.04 13.87 2.48
CA LEU A 70 -16.74 12.47 2.14
C LEU A 70 -15.26 12.33 1.74
N LYS A 71 -14.74 13.30 0.97
CA LYS A 71 -13.33 13.35 0.57
C LYS A 71 -12.39 13.49 1.77
N THR A 72 -12.71 14.38 2.71
CA THR A 72 -11.92 14.54 3.93
C THR A 72 -11.95 13.27 4.77
N ALA A 73 -13.09 12.60 4.86
CA ALA A 73 -13.19 11.32 5.56
C ALA A 73 -12.35 10.22 4.88
N THR A 74 -12.45 10.05 3.56
CA THR A 74 -11.66 9.04 2.82
C THR A 74 -10.16 9.35 2.78
N ALA A 75 -9.80 10.64 2.70
CA ALA A 75 -8.41 11.07 2.80
C ALA A 75 -7.87 10.81 4.21
N GLY A 76 -8.65 11.11 5.25
CA GLY A 76 -8.29 10.84 6.64
C GLY A 76 -8.06 9.35 6.90
N THR A 77 -8.96 8.47 6.44
CA THR A 77 -8.77 7.02 6.58
C THR A 77 -7.56 6.53 5.80
N THR A 78 -7.35 7.02 4.57
CA THR A 78 -6.18 6.66 3.77
C THR A 78 -4.88 7.11 4.43
N LEU A 79 -4.85 8.30 5.04
CA LEU A 79 -3.71 8.80 5.80
C LEU A 79 -3.44 7.96 7.05
N LEU A 80 -4.49 7.57 7.78
CA LEU A 80 -4.35 6.67 8.94
C LEU A 80 -3.75 5.33 8.53
N VAL A 81 -4.15 4.76 7.39
CA VAL A 81 -3.55 3.53 6.86
C VAL A 81 -2.06 3.74 6.54
N VAL A 82 -1.67 4.87 5.94
CA VAL A 82 -0.26 5.19 5.69
C VAL A 82 0.53 5.22 6.99
N VAL A 83 0.03 5.91 8.01
CA VAL A 83 0.70 6.02 9.33
C VAL A 83 0.84 4.65 9.98
N LEU A 84 -0.22 3.84 9.98
CA LEU A 84 -0.16 2.48 10.55
C LEU A 84 0.82 1.60 9.78
N ALA A 85 0.83 1.69 8.45
CA ALA A 85 1.74 0.92 7.61
C ALA A 85 3.22 1.32 7.82
N THR A 86 3.52 2.62 7.94
CA THR A 86 4.90 3.09 8.20
C THR A 86 5.37 2.74 9.60
N MET A 87 4.51 2.89 10.61
CA MET A 87 4.83 2.48 11.99
C MET A 87 5.13 0.99 12.06
N TYR A 88 4.25 0.15 11.48
CA TYR A 88 4.43 -1.30 11.53
C TYR A 88 5.66 -1.76 10.71
N PHE A 89 5.95 -1.10 9.59
CA PHE A 89 7.19 -1.32 8.84
C PHE A 89 8.44 -0.95 9.65
N GLY A 90 8.38 0.14 10.43
CA GLY A 90 9.46 0.55 11.34
C GLY A 90 9.75 -0.50 12.41
N GLU A 91 8.70 -1.04 13.05
CA GLU A 91 8.83 -2.13 14.03
C GLU A 91 9.45 -3.40 13.41
N LEU A 92 9.02 -3.77 12.19
CA LEU A 92 9.59 -4.88 11.43
C LEU A 92 11.08 -4.66 11.14
N ALA A 93 11.48 -3.45 10.76
CA ALA A 93 12.87 -3.12 10.49
C ALA A 93 13.75 -3.20 11.74
N ILE A 94 13.25 -2.72 12.90
CA ILE A 94 13.95 -2.82 14.18
C ILE A 94 14.11 -4.27 14.60
N ALA A 95 13.05 -5.07 14.50
CA ALA A 95 13.09 -6.46 14.91
C ALA A 95 13.98 -7.32 13.99
N ALA A 96 13.97 -7.04 12.69
CA ALA A 96 14.91 -7.64 11.74
C ALA A 96 16.38 -7.31 12.09
N ALA A 97 16.66 -6.08 12.53
CA ALA A 97 18.01 -5.69 12.96
C ALA A 97 18.45 -6.35 14.29
N ARG A 98 17.51 -6.76 15.14
CA ARG A 98 17.77 -7.43 16.42
C ARG A 98 17.87 -8.96 16.32
N HIS A 99 17.66 -9.53 15.12
CA HIS A 99 17.53 -10.98 14.93
C HIS A 99 16.43 -11.62 15.81
N ASP A 100 15.41 -10.84 16.20
CA ASP A 100 14.27 -11.37 16.94
C ASP A 100 13.42 -12.24 16.00
N ALA A 101 13.05 -13.44 16.48
CA ALA A 101 12.17 -14.33 15.74
C ALA A 101 10.74 -13.77 15.74
N LEU A 102 10.42 -12.92 14.75
CA LEU A 102 9.04 -12.51 14.52
C LEU A 102 8.26 -13.65 13.89
N ASP A 103 7.07 -13.89 14.44
CA ASP A 103 6.13 -14.85 13.86
C ASP A 103 5.65 -14.34 12.49
N ALA A 104 6.16 -14.96 11.44
CA ALA A 104 5.85 -14.63 10.05
C ALA A 104 4.34 -14.73 9.75
N HIS A 105 3.58 -15.55 10.48
CA HIS A 105 2.13 -15.64 10.29
C HIS A 105 1.40 -14.38 10.72
N ILE A 106 1.82 -13.77 11.84
CA ILE A 106 1.20 -12.55 12.36
C ILE A 106 1.49 -11.38 11.42
N VAL A 107 2.75 -11.22 11.01
CA VAL A 107 3.19 -10.16 10.10
C VAL A 107 2.45 -10.25 8.76
N LYS A 108 2.32 -11.47 8.21
CA LYS A 108 1.60 -11.70 6.95
C LYS A 108 0.13 -11.31 7.06
N ARG A 109 -0.56 -11.74 8.12
CA ARG A 109 -1.99 -11.41 8.33
C ARG A 109 -2.20 -9.91 8.50
N LEU A 110 -1.38 -9.26 9.31
CA LEU A 110 -1.53 -7.83 9.59
C LEU A 110 -1.20 -6.98 8.35
N SER A 111 -0.16 -7.34 7.62
CA SER A 111 0.22 -6.68 6.37
C SER A 111 -0.87 -6.81 5.30
N LEU A 112 -1.48 -8.00 5.16
CA LEU A 112 -2.61 -8.20 4.24
C LEU A 112 -3.83 -7.37 4.63
N LEU A 113 -4.14 -7.28 5.93
CA LEU A 113 -5.26 -6.49 6.42
C LEU A 113 -5.05 -5.00 6.12
N ILE A 114 -3.87 -4.47 6.46
CA ILE A 114 -3.49 -3.07 6.18
C ILE A 114 -3.53 -2.79 4.67
N PHE A 115 -2.99 -3.68 3.85
CA PHE A 115 -3.02 -3.56 2.39
C PHE A 115 -4.44 -3.55 1.84
N SER A 116 -5.31 -4.48 2.27
CA SER A 116 -6.70 -4.54 1.80
C SER A 116 -7.50 -3.29 2.19
N CYS A 117 -7.30 -2.78 3.41
CA CYS A 117 -7.91 -1.55 3.88
C CYS A 117 -7.41 -0.33 3.09
N GLY A 118 -6.09 -0.25 2.87
CA GLY A 118 -5.48 0.81 2.07
C GLY A 118 -5.91 0.79 0.61
N LEU A 119 -6.02 -0.40 0.01
CA LEU A 119 -6.51 -0.56 -1.35
C LEU A 119 -7.96 -0.07 -1.49
N ALA A 120 -8.83 -0.41 -0.54
CA ALA A 120 -10.22 0.04 -0.53
C ALA A 120 -10.32 1.56 -0.33
N SER A 121 -9.56 2.13 0.61
CA SER A 121 -9.59 3.57 0.89
C SER A 121 -8.98 4.38 -0.27
N ALA A 122 -7.86 3.93 -0.83
CA ALA A 122 -7.22 4.52 -2.00
C ALA A 122 -8.14 4.48 -3.23
N GLY A 123 -8.81 3.34 -3.46
CA GLY A 123 -9.84 3.22 -4.50
C GLY A 123 -10.98 4.22 -4.31
N GLY A 124 -11.46 4.38 -3.07
CA GLY A 124 -12.45 5.40 -2.72
C GLY A 124 -11.99 6.83 -3.03
N CYS A 125 -10.74 7.17 -2.69
CA CYS A 125 -10.14 8.46 -3.00
C CYS A 125 -10.09 8.73 -4.51
N MET A 126 -9.73 7.74 -5.31
CA MET A 126 -9.69 7.85 -6.78
C MET A 126 -11.06 8.00 -7.43
N LEU A 127 -12.08 7.35 -6.87
CA LEU A 127 -13.46 7.51 -7.34
C LEU A 127 -13.99 8.92 -7.06
N LEU A 128 -13.70 9.45 -5.87
CA LEU A 128 -14.17 10.77 -5.44
C LEU A 128 -13.38 11.92 -6.06
N SER A 129 -12.09 11.75 -6.39
CA SER A 129 -11.31 12.80 -7.04
C SER A 129 -11.85 13.15 -8.43
N LYS A 130 -12.47 12.17 -9.10
CA LYS A 130 -12.92 12.27 -10.48
C LYS A 130 -14.23 13.02 -10.69
N GLU A 131 -15.09 13.13 -9.68
CA GLU A 131 -16.34 13.94 -9.74
C GLU A 131 -16.09 15.45 -9.96
N LYS A 132 -14.82 15.87 -10.04
CA LYS A 132 -14.37 17.21 -10.44
C LYS A 132 -14.47 17.47 -11.96
N ASN A 133 -14.46 16.43 -12.80
CA ASN A 133 -14.17 16.57 -14.24
C ASN A 133 -15.36 16.28 -15.18
N ASP A 134 -16.55 16.05 -14.62
CA ASP A 134 -17.84 16.03 -15.31
C ASP A 134 -18.69 17.21 -14.78
#